data_AF-A0A1G3CTA1-F1
#
_entry.id   AF-A0A1G3CTA1-F1
#
_cell.length_a   1.000
_cell.length_b   1.000
_cell.length_c   1.000
_cell.angle_alpha   90.00
_cell.angle_beta   90.00
_cell.angle_gamma   90.00
#
_symmetry.space_group_name_H-M   'P 1'
#
loop_
_entity.id
_entity.type
_entity.pdbx_description
1 polymer ?
#
loop_
_entity_poly.entity_id
_entity_poly.type
_entity_poly.pdbx_seq_one_letter_code
_entity_poly.pdbx_strand_id
1 'polypeptide(L)'
;MSRFIFLFVSTIFFLNFAHGASFDCKKASTTVEKIICSDPALGKLDEVLASNYSNMGAADIGDGARNALKSTQKTWISQRNKCLDSACLTSSYEKRIDEICAYPVLTGMHPDCTGSSELRTAKPVVQPKK
;
A
#
# COMPACT_ATOMS: atom_id res chain seq x y z
N MET A 1 2.67 3.48 -60.09
CA MET A 1 1.92 4.31 -59.13
C MET A 1 1.31 3.35 -58.11
N SER A 2 1.99 3.17 -56.97
CA SER A 2 1.62 2.14 -55.97
C SER A 2 0.49 2.66 -55.09
N ARG A 3 -0.60 1.91 -54.98
CA ARG A 3 -1.76 2.24 -54.14
C ARG A 3 -1.40 1.96 -52.68
N PHE A 4 -1.50 2.97 -51.83
CA PHE A 4 -1.22 2.89 -50.39
C PHE A 4 -2.23 1.97 -49.67
N ILE A 5 -1.70 0.94 -49.01
CA ILE A 5 -2.42 0.08 -48.07
C ILE A 5 -2.56 0.85 -46.76
N PHE A 6 -3.78 1.29 -46.43
CA PHE A 6 -4.10 1.79 -45.09
C PHE A 6 -4.58 0.64 -44.21
N LEU A 7 -3.64 -0.06 -43.57
CA LEU A 7 -3.94 -0.86 -42.38
C LEU A 7 -4.05 0.10 -41.20
N PHE A 8 -5.26 0.38 -40.75
CA PHE A 8 -5.53 1.03 -39.47
C PHE A 8 -5.14 0.07 -38.34
N VAL A 9 -3.85 -0.02 -38.04
CA VAL A 9 -3.35 -0.70 -36.84
C VAL A 9 -3.63 0.24 -35.67
N SER A 10 -4.85 0.17 -35.14
CA SER A 10 -5.18 0.80 -33.85
C SER A 10 -4.61 -0.07 -32.74
N THR A 11 -3.29 0.04 -32.51
CA THR A 11 -2.66 -0.44 -31.29
C THR A 11 -3.10 0.47 -30.15
N ILE A 12 -4.24 0.14 -29.54
CA ILE A 12 -4.61 0.67 -28.23
C ILE A 12 -3.61 0.08 -27.23
N PHE A 13 -2.50 0.79 -27.02
CA PHE A 13 -1.63 0.59 -25.86
C PHE A 13 -2.45 0.99 -24.63
N PHE A 14 -3.11 0.01 -24.01
CA PHE A 14 -3.61 0.17 -22.65
C PHE A 14 -2.37 0.36 -21.77
N LEU A 15 -2.08 1.63 -21.45
CA LEU A 15 -1.15 2.00 -20.39
C LEU A 15 -1.70 1.37 -19.11
N ASN A 16 -1.12 0.23 -18.73
CA ASN A 16 -1.34 -0.36 -17.43
C ASN A 16 -0.68 0.60 -16.44
N PHE A 17 -1.47 1.54 -15.91
CA PHE A 17 -1.09 2.27 -14.72
C PHE A 17 -0.93 1.25 -13.61
N ALA A 18 0.32 0.82 -13.38
CA ALA A 18 0.68 0.07 -12.20
C ALA A 18 0.50 1.02 -11.02
N HIS A 19 -0.64 0.92 -10.35
CA HIS A 19 -0.85 1.60 -9.08
C HIS A 19 0.06 0.92 -8.06
N GLY A 20 0.92 1.72 -7.41
CA GLY A 20 1.95 1.23 -6.51
C GLY A 20 1.32 0.65 -5.25
N ALA A 21 1.47 -0.65 -5.07
CA ALA A 21 1.36 -1.34 -3.80
C ALA A 21 2.78 -1.67 -3.32
N SER A 22 2.95 -2.12 -2.08
CA SER A 22 4.25 -2.53 -1.55
C SER A 22 4.77 -3.86 -2.15
N PHE A 23 4.13 -4.37 -3.20
CA PHE A 23 4.45 -5.60 -3.91
C PHE A 23 4.19 -5.46 -5.42
N ASP A 24 4.73 -6.39 -6.22
CA ASP A 24 4.54 -6.40 -7.67
C ASP A 24 3.11 -6.83 -8.03
N CYS A 25 2.29 -5.87 -8.45
CA CYS A 25 0.91 -6.12 -8.87
C CYS A 25 0.76 -7.11 -10.03
N LYS A 26 1.81 -7.35 -10.83
CA LYS A 26 1.79 -8.40 -11.86
C LYS A 26 1.84 -9.81 -11.27
N LYS A 27 2.28 -9.94 -10.01
CA LYS A 27 2.35 -11.19 -9.25
C LYS A 27 1.18 -11.37 -8.29
N ALA A 28 0.21 -10.44 -8.29
CA ALA A 28 -0.99 -10.54 -7.47
C ALA A 28 -1.75 -11.85 -7.76
N SER A 29 -1.89 -12.67 -6.73
CA SER A 29 -2.45 -14.03 -6.80
C SER A 29 -3.77 -14.14 -6.06
N THR A 30 -3.96 -13.40 -4.98
CA THR A 30 -5.16 -13.43 -4.15
C THR A 30 -6.19 -12.38 -4.57
N THR A 31 -7.46 -12.58 -4.22
CA THR A 31 -8.52 -11.58 -4.45
C THR A 31 -8.17 -10.25 -3.76
N VAL A 32 -7.66 -10.30 -2.53
CA VAL A 32 -7.26 -9.11 -1.76
C VAL A 32 -6.11 -8.36 -2.45
N GLU A 33 -5.07 -9.05 -2.92
CA GLU A 33 -3.98 -8.44 -3.67
C GLU A 33 -4.48 -7.77 -4.96
N LYS A 34 -5.41 -8.40 -5.68
CA LYS A 34 -6.01 -7.82 -6.88
C LYS A 34 -6.82 -6.56 -6.57
N ILE A 35 -7.59 -6.56 -5.48
CA ILE A 35 -8.33 -5.36 -5.04
C ILE A 35 -7.35 -4.22 -4.73
N ILE A 36 -6.30 -4.50 -3.93
CA ILE A 36 -5.25 -3.52 -3.60
C ILE A 36 -4.62 -2.94 -4.87
N CYS A 37 -4.29 -3.79 -5.84
CA CYS A 37 -3.68 -3.36 -7.11
C CYS A 37 -4.63 -2.60 -8.05
N SER A 38 -5.93 -2.84 -7.96
CA SER A 38 -6.93 -2.13 -8.78
C SER A 38 -7.37 -0.79 -8.19
N ASP A 39 -7.10 -0.55 -6.90
CA ASP A 39 -7.54 0.62 -6.16
C ASP A 39 -6.32 1.47 -5.74
N PRO A 40 -6.09 2.64 -6.37
CA PRO A 40 -4.93 3.47 -6.09
C PRO A 40 -4.83 3.93 -4.63
N ALA A 41 -5.98 4.13 -3.98
CA ALA A 41 -6.00 4.55 -2.59
C ALA A 41 -5.55 3.41 -1.66
N LEU A 42 -5.99 2.17 -1.93
CA LEU A 42 -5.51 1.00 -1.21
C LEU A 42 -4.03 0.71 -1.48
N GLY A 43 -3.57 0.84 -2.72
CA GLY A 43 -2.14 0.76 -3.04
C GLY A 43 -1.32 1.73 -2.21
N LYS A 44 -1.78 2.99 -2.11
CA LYS A 44 -1.12 4.00 -1.28
C LYS A 44 -1.09 3.66 0.20
N LEU A 45 -2.21 3.16 0.75
CA LEU A 45 -2.26 2.70 2.14
C LEU A 45 -1.28 1.55 2.38
N ASP A 46 -1.15 0.64 1.42
CA ASP A 46 -0.21 -0.49 1.49
C ASP A 46 1.26 -0.04 1.49
N GLU A 47 1.62 0.90 0.61
CA GLU A 47 2.96 1.52 0.59
C GLU A 47 3.29 2.22 1.92
N VAL A 48 2.36 3.01 2.45
CA VAL A 48 2.56 3.76 3.70
C VAL A 48 2.71 2.80 4.87
N LEU A 49 1.87 1.78 4.96
CA LEU A 49 1.99 0.77 6.00
C LEU A 49 3.35 0.05 5.92
N ALA A 50 3.80 -0.31 4.72
CA ALA A 50 5.10 -0.96 4.54
C ALA A 50 6.26 -0.06 4.98
N SER A 51 6.20 1.23 4.68
CA SER A 51 7.19 2.21 5.13
C SER A 51 7.18 2.37 6.65
N ASN A 52 6.01 2.60 7.27
CA ASN A 52 5.89 2.73 8.72
C ASN A 52 6.39 1.47 9.44
N TYR A 53 6.03 0.27 8.94
CA TYR A 53 6.51 -1.00 9.49
C TYR A 53 8.03 -1.13 9.40
N SER A 54 8.64 -0.72 8.28
CA SER A 54 10.09 -0.75 8.09
C SER A 54 10.79 0.21 9.04
N ASN A 55 10.32 1.46 9.13
CA ASN A 55 10.90 2.49 10.00
C ASN A 55 10.78 2.11 11.47
N MET A 56 9.61 1.66 11.91
CA MET A 56 9.39 1.18 13.28
C MET A 56 10.22 -0.07 13.58
N GLY A 57 10.37 -0.95 12.59
CA GLY A 57 11.27 -2.09 12.66
C GLY A 57 12.76 -1.72 12.70
N ALA A 58 13.17 -0.51 12.36
CA ALA A 58 14.54 -0.05 12.49
C ALA A 58 14.80 0.70 13.81
N ALA A 59 13.75 1.21 14.46
CA ALA A 59 13.84 1.93 15.73
C ALA A 59 14.23 1.04 16.91
N ASP A 60 14.74 1.68 17.97
CA ASP A 60 15.01 1.03 19.25
C ASP A 60 13.73 0.91 20.08
N ILE A 61 12.95 -0.14 19.78
CA ILE A 61 11.71 -0.47 20.50
C ILE A 61 11.90 -1.64 21.50
N GLY A 62 13.13 -2.15 21.63
CA GLY A 62 13.44 -3.36 22.40
C GLY A 62 12.92 -4.67 21.77
N ASP A 63 13.50 -5.79 22.19
CA ASP A 63 13.24 -7.10 21.57
C ASP A 63 11.81 -7.59 21.76
N GLY A 64 11.20 -7.31 22.92
CA GLY A 64 9.81 -7.67 23.20
C GLY A 64 8.84 -7.01 22.22
N ALA A 65 8.94 -5.68 22.05
CA ALA A 65 8.08 -4.95 21.12
C ALA A 65 8.40 -5.31 19.66
N ARG A 66 9.68 -5.55 19.31
CA ARG A 66 10.08 -6.02 17.98
C ARG A 66 9.46 -7.36 17.61
N ASN A 67 9.43 -8.30 18.55
CA ASN A 67 8.78 -9.59 18.36
C ASN A 67 7.27 -9.44 18.25
N ALA A 68 6.66 -8.57 19.06
CA ALA A 68 5.24 -8.23 18.97
C ALA A 68 4.88 -7.57 17.63
N LEU A 69 5.71 -6.64 17.12
CA LEU A 69 5.52 -5.99 15.82
C LEU A 69 5.46 -7.03 14.69
N LYS A 70 6.42 -7.97 14.67
CA LYS A 70 6.45 -9.06 13.68
C LYS A 70 5.25 -9.99 13.80
N SER A 71 4.90 -10.43 15.01
CA SER A 71 3.82 -11.40 15.20
C SER A 71 2.44 -10.78 14.90
N THR A 72 2.19 -9.56 15.37
CA THR A 72 0.95 -8.83 15.10
C THR A 72 0.82 -8.48 13.63
N GLN A 73 1.91 -8.19 12.92
CA GLN A 73 1.86 -7.95 11.47
C GLN A 73 1.41 -9.19 10.70
N LYS A 74 1.92 -10.38 11.06
CA LYS A 74 1.48 -11.65 10.46
C LYS A 74 0.01 -11.93 10.74
N THR A 75 -0.43 -11.70 11.98
CA THR A 75 -1.85 -11.83 12.36
C THR A 75 -2.72 -10.87 11.58
N TRP A 76 -2.31 -9.61 11.44
CA TRP A 76 -3.01 -8.59 10.67
C TRP A 76 -3.12 -8.99 9.19
N ILE A 77 -2.05 -9.49 8.56
CA ILE A 77 -2.10 -10.02 7.17
C ILE A 77 -3.18 -11.10 7.03
N SER A 78 -3.22 -12.05 7.96
CA SER A 78 -4.24 -13.12 7.98
C SER A 78 -5.66 -12.59 8.18
N GLN A 79 -5.84 -11.50 8.93
CA GLN A 79 -7.15 -10.86 9.15
C GLN A 79 -7.57 -10.03 7.93
N ARG A 80 -6.69 -9.19 7.40
CA ARG A 80 -6.90 -8.40 6.18
C ARG A 80 -7.29 -9.29 5.00
N ASN A 81 -6.66 -10.46 4.88
CA ASN A 81 -6.97 -11.40 3.80
C ASN A 81 -8.39 -11.99 3.86
N LYS A 82 -9.16 -11.73 4.93
CA LYS A 82 -10.59 -12.09 5.02
C LYS A 82 -11.52 -11.01 4.46
N CYS A 83 -11.00 -9.82 4.14
CA CYS A 83 -11.80 -8.75 3.55
C CYS A 83 -12.29 -9.13 2.14
N LEU A 84 -13.51 -8.70 1.83
CA LEU A 84 -14.18 -8.97 0.55
C LEU A 84 -14.28 -7.75 -0.36
N ASP A 85 -14.02 -6.54 0.16
CA ASP A 85 -14.17 -5.28 -0.55
C ASP A 85 -13.15 -4.22 -0.10
N SER A 86 -13.09 -3.10 -0.84
CA SER A 86 -12.18 -1.99 -0.54
C SER A 86 -12.49 -1.28 0.78
N ALA A 87 -13.74 -1.27 1.25
CA ALA A 87 -14.11 -0.58 2.49
C ALA A 87 -13.53 -1.32 3.71
N CYS A 88 -13.66 -2.64 3.74
CA CYS A 88 -13.03 -3.51 4.73
C CYS A 88 -11.51 -3.35 4.72
N LEU A 89 -10.89 -3.37 3.53
CA LEU A 89 -9.45 -3.20 3.39
C LEU A 89 -8.99 -1.83 3.89
N THR A 90 -9.67 -0.75 3.50
CA THR A 90 -9.36 0.62 3.94
C THR A 90 -9.35 0.70 5.46
N SER A 91 -10.42 0.24 6.12
CA SER A 91 -10.49 0.24 7.58
C SER A 91 -9.39 -0.63 8.22
N SER A 92 -9.08 -1.79 7.63
CA SER A 92 -8.03 -2.68 8.11
C SER A 92 -6.63 -2.06 8.02
N TYR A 93 -6.34 -1.34 6.92
CA TYR A 93 -5.07 -0.65 6.71
C TYR A 93 -4.92 0.55 7.64
N GLU A 94 -5.92 1.43 7.70
CA GLU A 94 -5.89 2.64 8.52
C GLU A 94 -5.67 2.31 9.99
N LYS A 95 -6.41 1.32 10.51
CA LYS A 95 -6.23 0.85 11.88
C LYS A 95 -4.79 0.37 12.11
N ARG A 96 -4.25 -0.41 11.19
CA ARG A 96 -2.91 -0.98 11.36
C ARG A 96 -1.80 0.06 11.26
N ILE A 97 -1.97 1.04 10.38
CA ILE A 97 -1.08 2.19 10.27
C ILE A 97 -0.98 2.88 11.63
N ASP A 98 -2.12 3.24 12.23
CA ASP A 98 -2.14 3.95 13.51
C ASP A 98 -1.58 3.09 14.66
N GLU A 99 -1.86 1.78 14.67
CA GLU A 99 -1.28 0.85 15.64
C GLU A 99 0.25 0.82 15.58
N ILE A 100 0.85 0.81 14.38
CA ILE A 100 2.31 0.82 14.22
C ILE A 100 2.89 2.15 14.69
N CYS A 101 2.25 3.26 14.35
CA CYS A 101 2.68 4.60 14.75
C CYS A 101 2.60 4.84 16.27
N ALA A 102 1.88 3.98 17.01
CA ALA A 102 1.73 4.07 18.46
C ALA A 102 2.74 3.20 19.24
N TYR A 103 3.66 2.48 18.56
CA TYR A 103 4.64 1.65 19.26
C TYR A 103 5.59 2.51 20.13
N PRO A 104 5.90 2.07 21.36
CA PRO A 104 6.83 2.79 22.21
C PRO A 104 8.27 2.64 21.69
N VAL A 105 9.00 3.76 21.67
CA VAL A 105 10.44 3.81 21.37
C VAL A 105 11.19 4.03 22.68
N LEU A 106 12.17 3.17 22.96
CA LEU A 106 12.91 3.19 24.22
C LEU A 106 13.94 4.31 24.25
N THR A 107 14.70 4.46 23.17
CA THR A 107 15.70 5.51 23.03
C THR A 107 15.73 6.09 21.62
N GLY A 108 16.17 7.34 21.49
CA GLY A 108 16.24 8.05 20.22
C GLY A 108 14.94 8.74 19.84
N MET A 109 14.90 9.22 18.59
CA MET A 109 13.72 9.88 18.03
C MET A 109 12.71 8.83 17.56
N HIS A 110 11.42 9.09 17.80
CA HIS A 110 10.37 8.28 17.19
C HIS A 110 10.50 8.32 15.66
N PRO A 111 10.47 7.18 14.97
CA PRO A 111 10.60 7.16 13.51
C PRO A 111 9.46 7.95 12.86
N ASP A 112 9.76 8.58 11.72
CA ASP A 112 8.73 9.21 10.90
C ASP A 112 7.66 8.19 10.53
N CYS A 113 6.42 8.59 10.78
CA CYS A 113 5.24 7.75 10.73
C CYS A 113 4.08 8.56 10.17
N THR A 114 3.58 8.17 8.99
CA THR A 114 2.41 8.81 8.38
C THR A 114 1.14 8.11 8.88
N GLY A 115 0.33 8.81 9.67
CA GLY A 115 -0.89 8.28 10.28
C GLY A 115 -2.08 8.25 9.32
N SER A 116 -3.13 7.49 9.66
CA SER A 116 -4.32 7.35 8.80
C SER A 116 -5.08 8.65 8.59
N SER A 117 -5.12 9.52 9.60
CA SER A 117 -5.79 10.83 9.53
C SER A 117 -5.11 11.79 8.54
N GLU A 118 -3.78 11.74 8.44
CA GLU A 118 -3.01 12.49 7.45
C GLU A 118 -3.33 11.99 6.03
N LEU A 119 -3.40 10.67 5.84
CA LEU A 119 -3.71 10.06 4.54
C LEU A 119 -5.13 10.39 4.06
N ARG A 120 -6.10 10.50 4.98
CA ARG A 120 -7.48 10.89 4.64
C ARG A 120 -7.59 12.36 4.22
N THR A 121 -6.75 13.23 4.80
CA THR A 121 -6.76 14.68 4.51
C THR A 121 -5.90 15.03 3.30
N ALA A 122 -4.91 14.19 2.98
CA ALA A 122 -4.19 14.17 1.72
C ALA A 122 -5.09 13.67 0.57
N LYS A 123 -6.10 14.49 0.20
CA LYS A 123 -6.86 14.36 -1.05
C LYS A 123 -5.87 14.19 -2.22
N PRO A 124 -6.17 13.41 -3.28
CA PRO A 124 -5.20 13.13 -4.32
C PRO A 124 -4.74 14.45 -4.94
N VAL A 125 -3.45 14.76 -4.83
CA VAL A 125 -2.80 15.63 -5.80
C VAL A 125 -2.87 14.83 -7.10
N VAL A 126 -3.84 15.17 -7.95
CA VAL A 126 -3.82 14.78 -9.35
C VAL A 126 -2.50 15.29 -9.89
N GLN A 127 -1.51 14.41 -10.00
CA GLN A 127 -0.24 14.75 -10.61
C GLN A 127 -0.55 15.15 -12.06
N PRO A 128 -0.21 16.37 -12.49
CA PRO A 128 -0.40 16.75 -13.87
C PRO A 128 0.49 15.85 -14.72
N LYS A 129 -0.12 15.08 -15.62
CA LYS A 129 0.59 14.31 -16.64
C LYS A 129 1.46 15.30 -17.43
N LYS A 130 2.78 15.18 -17.32
CA LYS A 130 3.72 15.77 -18.29
C LYS A 130 3.79 14.87 -19.51
#